data_AF-A0A934QAQ3-F1
#
_entry.id   AF-A0A934QAQ3-F1
#
_cell.length_a   1.000
_cell.length_b   1.000
_cell.length_c   1.000
_cell.angle_alpha   90.00
_cell.angle_beta   90.00
_cell.angle_gamma   90.00
#
_symmetry.space_group_name_H-M   'P 1'
#
loop_
_entity.id
_entity.type
_entity.pdbx_description
1 polymer ?
#
loop_
_entity_poly.entity_id
_entity_poly.type
_entity_poly.pdbx_seq_one_letter_code
_entity_poly.pdbx_strand_id
1 'polypeptide(L)'
;MISVDDSHALGSAEGSAAEVTEEVVSSPDLLTVVLESLSGVDQMLGFEYVDPENESAVNDFLTENWSSLTRETQTELLTAARTRRRDREAELGDADTVTDLTAPKRLEDIVGESAKFVQVSLAEWRSNWSTLVQGPGQVLVLIDRSFINEEGGNETTGEELLRDLLQQGLDHVRAGLLTFTATTEDDEIRITRELREKHQAHADKIVAIGKFRLTEPAEFPAAIRMLLLVAEITAYRELAKTAFQQAHSAVETHLDALHDYTLIGAIAAAQQEGTFELEHPLRLAQQVYQQELANAVRNSEISSRVLPRFREGSVGVFVNASAAGEQIREVLRADVFVPGTYINTLGLPVEIGDVFRVESVYPDSKTRTKGDPRYYVLLAQACDMSIRSNGERSNNLVDVLLQRLETIDEEELQQVLRQQPVDTRRLQRLMKKRERMHVLGELEETSNQKWGVNFAQSIVVPTIAIDATVFQADGSALIEPDSDEPRPMASGWLKRHDLIKKAARRMVADYEKAEQAVKKVSGKEELLLRLGASLATATLDQNRGVTAVIDSSVGTVRYGLQRVSRIRSDIAVNIASLASSYNSRPAFDAAPVTDSIG
;
A
#
# COMPACT_ATOMS: atom_id res chain seq x y z
N MET A 1 6.10 13.08 28.79
CA MET A 1 4.84 12.74 28.12
C MET A 1 3.72 12.87 29.13
N ILE A 2 2.63 13.54 28.75
CA ILE A 2 1.44 13.72 29.56
C ILE A 2 0.30 12.96 28.88
N SER A 3 -0.43 12.12 29.62
CA SER A 3 -1.67 11.48 29.17
C SER A 3 -2.83 12.08 29.95
N VAL A 4 -3.79 12.68 29.25
CA VAL A 4 -5.04 13.18 29.83
C VAL A 4 -6.12 12.16 29.50
N ASP A 5 -6.65 11.47 30.50
CA ASP A 5 -7.50 10.29 30.32
C ASP A 5 -8.58 10.26 31.40
N ASP A 6 -9.75 9.71 31.07
CA ASP A 6 -10.94 9.68 31.93
C ASP A 6 -10.89 8.58 33.02
N SER A 7 -9.88 7.72 32.95
CA SER A 7 -9.72 6.54 33.81
C SER A 7 -9.12 6.81 35.20
N HIS A 8 -8.74 8.06 35.52
CA HIS A 8 -8.26 8.43 36.86
C HIS A 8 -9.33 8.35 37.96
N ALA A 9 -10.60 8.32 37.60
CA ALA A 9 -11.70 8.10 38.56
C ALA A 9 -11.66 6.70 39.21
N LEU A 10 -10.94 5.73 38.64
CA LEU A 10 -10.84 4.35 39.16
C LEU A 10 -9.69 4.17 40.18
N GLY A 11 -8.88 5.20 40.43
CA GLY A 11 -7.63 5.12 41.21
C GLY A 11 -7.60 5.85 42.56
N SER A 12 -8.59 6.69 42.88
CA SER A 12 -8.59 7.41 44.17
C SER A 12 -9.12 6.53 45.31
N ALA A 13 -8.33 6.38 46.37
CA ALA A 13 -8.59 5.55 47.55
C ALA A 13 -9.72 6.05 48.47
N GLU A 14 -10.61 6.91 47.99
CA GLU A 14 -11.84 7.30 48.70
C GLU A 14 -13.04 6.67 47.98
N GLY A 15 -13.19 5.35 48.16
CA GLY A 15 -14.41 4.65 47.72
C GLY A 15 -15.60 5.03 48.61
N SER A 16 -16.78 5.17 48.01
CA SER A 16 -18.01 5.52 48.72
C SER A 16 -18.90 4.29 48.92
N ALA A 17 -19.84 4.36 49.87
CA ALA A 17 -20.84 3.31 50.07
C ALA A 17 -21.58 2.96 48.78
N ALA A 18 -21.81 3.96 47.92
CA ALA A 18 -22.50 3.81 46.64
C ALA A 18 -21.83 2.78 45.73
N GLU A 19 -20.48 2.74 45.71
CA GLU A 19 -19.69 1.81 44.89
C GLU A 19 -19.94 0.34 45.29
N VAL A 20 -20.10 0.08 46.59
CA VAL A 20 -20.40 -1.27 47.09
C VAL A 20 -21.87 -1.60 46.88
N THR A 21 -22.79 -0.68 47.18
CA THR A 21 -24.24 -0.93 47.06
C THR A 21 -24.69 -1.16 45.62
N GLU A 22 -24.06 -0.49 44.65
CA GLU A 22 -24.36 -0.67 43.23
C GLU A 22 -24.00 -2.08 42.75
N GLU A 23 -22.84 -2.59 43.17
CA GLU A 23 -22.40 -3.93 42.81
C GLU A 23 -23.19 -5.03 43.54
N VAL A 24 -23.60 -4.79 44.79
CA VAL A 24 -24.40 -5.73 45.60
C VAL A 24 -25.73 -6.07 44.93
N VAL A 25 -26.42 -5.08 44.35
CA VAL A 25 -27.69 -5.28 43.62
C VAL A 25 -27.53 -6.21 42.42
N SER A 26 -26.32 -6.30 41.86
CA SER A 26 -26.05 -7.08 40.66
C SER A 26 -25.37 -8.43 40.93
N SER A 27 -25.04 -8.75 42.20
CA SER A 27 -24.22 -9.92 42.54
C SER A 27 -24.62 -10.57 43.88
N PRO A 28 -25.32 -11.73 43.86
CA PRO A 28 -25.65 -12.50 45.05
C PRO A 28 -24.41 -12.99 45.84
N ASP A 29 -23.30 -13.21 45.14
CA ASP A 29 -22.05 -13.65 45.76
C ASP A 29 -21.37 -12.50 46.52
N LEU A 30 -21.46 -11.27 46.00
CA LEU A 30 -20.95 -10.08 46.70
C LEU A 30 -21.80 -9.78 47.93
N LEU A 31 -23.12 -9.94 47.84
CA LEU A 31 -24.02 -9.84 48.99
C LEU A 31 -23.58 -10.80 50.11
N THR A 32 -23.17 -12.03 49.79
CA THR A 32 -22.67 -13.00 50.78
C THR A 32 -21.41 -12.50 51.49
N VAL A 33 -20.44 -11.96 50.74
CA VAL A 33 -19.21 -11.37 51.31
C VAL A 33 -19.54 -10.15 52.20
N VAL A 34 -20.48 -9.32 51.77
CA VAL A 34 -20.95 -8.16 52.55
C VAL A 34 -21.58 -8.62 53.86
N LEU A 35 -22.45 -9.63 53.83
CA LEU A 35 -23.08 -10.18 55.03
C LEU A 35 -22.04 -10.80 55.98
N GLU A 36 -21.02 -11.49 55.46
CA GLU A 36 -19.94 -12.06 56.27
C GLU A 36 -19.09 -10.97 56.94
N SER A 37 -18.64 -9.97 56.17
CA SER A 37 -17.85 -8.85 56.69
C SER A 37 -18.62 -8.00 57.69
N LEU A 38 -19.93 -7.78 57.47
CA LEU A 38 -20.79 -7.02 58.39
C LEU A 38 -21.21 -7.83 59.63
N SER A 39 -21.25 -9.16 59.56
CA SER A 39 -21.55 -10.02 60.72
C SER A 39 -20.48 -9.96 61.81
N GLY A 40 -19.25 -9.56 61.45
CA GLY A 40 -18.14 -9.33 62.37
C GLY A 40 -18.07 -7.92 62.95
N VAL A 41 -18.92 -6.98 62.49
CA VAL A 41 -18.93 -5.60 62.97
C VAL A 41 -19.77 -5.53 64.26
N ASP A 42 -19.18 -4.94 65.31
CA ASP A 42 -19.66 -4.93 66.70
C ASP A 42 -21.17 -4.70 66.86
N GLN A 43 -21.78 -5.33 67.89
CA GLN A 43 -23.22 -5.23 68.24
C GLN A 43 -23.72 -3.79 68.43
N MET A 44 -22.81 -2.81 68.47
CA MET A 44 -23.08 -1.38 68.59
C MET A 44 -23.76 -0.73 67.39
N LEU A 45 -23.58 -1.24 66.15
CA LEU A 45 -24.19 -0.63 64.95
C LEU A 45 -25.56 -1.22 64.59
N GLY A 46 -26.02 -2.26 65.28
CA GLY A 46 -27.38 -2.79 65.14
C GLY A 46 -27.64 -3.62 63.88
N PHE A 47 -26.60 -4.15 63.23
CA PHE A 47 -26.74 -5.00 62.04
C PHE A 47 -27.58 -6.27 62.30
N GLU A 48 -27.66 -6.76 63.55
CA GLU A 48 -28.51 -7.89 63.95
C GLU A 48 -30.02 -7.68 63.67
N TYR A 49 -30.46 -6.44 63.46
CA TYR A 49 -31.86 -6.10 63.15
C TYR A 49 -32.11 -5.86 61.65
N VAL A 50 -31.07 -5.93 60.81
CA VAL A 50 -31.18 -5.82 59.35
C VAL A 50 -31.56 -7.19 58.80
N ASP A 51 -32.61 -7.23 57.97
CA ASP A 51 -33.02 -8.46 57.31
C ASP A 51 -32.00 -8.83 56.22
N PRO A 52 -31.23 -9.92 56.39
CA PRO A 52 -30.16 -10.29 55.44
C PRO A 52 -30.72 -10.82 54.11
N GLU A 53 -32.02 -11.16 54.05
CA GLU A 53 -32.70 -11.57 52.81
C GLU A 53 -33.24 -10.36 52.01
N ASN A 54 -33.13 -9.14 52.56
CA ASN A 54 -33.58 -7.91 51.90
C ASN A 54 -32.40 -7.01 51.51
N GLU A 55 -32.00 -7.10 50.24
CA GLU A 55 -30.89 -6.32 49.65
C GLU A 55 -31.03 -4.80 49.87
N SER A 56 -32.25 -4.27 49.84
CA SER A 56 -32.50 -2.85 50.10
C SER A 56 -32.14 -2.48 51.54
N ALA A 57 -32.48 -3.34 52.51
CA ALA A 57 -32.18 -3.11 53.92
C ALA A 57 -30.67 -3.15 54.20
N VAL A 58 -29.93 -4.02 53.50
CA VAL A 58 -28.47 -4.11 53.58
C VAL A 58 -27.80 -2.87 52.95
N ASN A 59 -28.32 -2.39 51.82
CA ASN A 59 -27.81 -1.20 51.15
C ASN A 59 -28.09 0.09 51.93
N ASP A 60 -29.28 0.21 52.53
CA ASP A 60 -29.64 1.34 53.40
C ASP A 60 -28.71 1.37 54.62
N PHE A 61 -28.46 0.21 55.23
CA PHE A 61 -27.52 0.08 56.35
C PHE A 61 -26.09 0.50 55.98
N LEU A 62 -25.58 0.03 54.84
CA LEU A 62 -24.26 0.39 54.34
C LEU A 62 -24.15 1.89 54.08
N THR A 63 -25.18 2.50 53.51
CA THR A 63 -25.20 3.94 53.18
C THR A 63 -25.22 4.79 54.45
N GLU A 64 -26.03 4.42 55.44
CA GLU A 64 -26.17 5.17 56.69
C GLU A 64 -24.95 5.02 57.62
N ASN A 65 -24.32 3.85 57.63
CA ASN A 65 -23.27 3.52 58.59
C ASN A 65 -21.86 3.49 57.99
N TRP A 66 -21.69 3.79 56.70
CA TRP A 66 -20.41 3.71 55.98
C TRP A 66 -19.27 4.38 56.74
N SER A 67 -19.45 5.65 57.16
CA SER A 67 -18.43 6.43 57.86
C SER A 67 -18.09 5.89 59.26
N SER A 68 -18.98 5.07 59.81
CA SER A 68 -18.86 4.47 61.15
C SER A 68 -18.22 3.07 61.10
N LEU A 69 -18.09 2.47 59.91
CA LEU A 69 -17.36 1.21 59.72
C LEU A 69 -15.86 1.39 59.92
N THR A 70 -15.18 0.33 60.35
CA THR A 70 -13.72 0.36 60.45
C THR A 70 -13.10 0.47 59.05
N ARG A 71 -11.92 1.11 58.97
CA ARG A 71 -11.18 1.19 57.70
C ARG A 71 -10.84 -0.17 57.10
N GLU A 72 -10.63 -1.18 57.95
CA GLU A 72 -10.35 -2.55 57.51
C GLU A 72 -11.58 -3.13 56.79
N THR A 73 -12.76 -3.02 57.39
CA THR A 73 -14.04 -3.45 56.79
C THR A 73 -14.37 -2.66 55.51
N GLN A 74 -14.20 -1.33 55.51
CA GLN A 74 -14.41 -0.51 54.30
C GLN A 74 -13.49 -0.95 53.15
N THR A 75 -12.22 -1.24 53.45
CA THR A 75 -11.24 -1.65 52.44
C THR A 75 -11.55 -3.05 51.90
N GLU A 76 -11.96 -3.97 52.77
CA GLU A 76 -12.37 -5.33 52.39
C GLU A 76 -13.59 -5.31 51.45
N LEU A 77 -14.63 -4.55 51.81
CA LEU A 77 -15.86 -4.42 51.02
C LEU A 77 -15.60 -3.76 49.66
N LEU A 78 -14.79 -2.68 49.62
CA LEU A 78 -14.40 -2.03 48.36
C LEU A 78 -13.55 -2.96 47.48
N THR A 79 -12.66 -3.74 48.08
CA THR A 79 -11.82 -4.69 47.33
C THR A 79 -12.67 -5.82 46.73
N ALA A 80 -13.64 -6.32 47.48
CA ALA A 80 -14.57 -7.35 47.01
C ALA A 80 -15.46 -6.83 45.86
N ALA A 81 -16.02 -5.62 45.99
CA ALA A 81 -16.84 -4.98 44.96
C ALA A 81 -16.04 -4.76 43.66
N ARG A 82 -14.83 -4.21 43.77
CA ARG A 82 -13.94 -3.97 42.62
C ARG A 82 -13.45 -5.26 41.94
N THR A 83 -13.22 -6.31 42.72
CA THR A 83 -12.85 -7.63 42.17
C THR A 83 -14.01 -8.22 41.38
N ARG A 84 -15.24 -8.12 41.91
CA ARG A 84 -16.43 -8.61 41.21
C ARG A 84 -16.76 -7.82 39.96
N ARG A 85 -16.58 -6.50 40.00
CA ARG A 85 -16.72 -5.65 38.81
C ARG A 85 -15.73 -6.06 37.72
N ARG A 86 -14.46 -6.30 38.07
CA ARG A 86 -13.45 -6.82 37.13
C ARG A 86 -13.82 -8.19 36.55
N ASP A 87 -14.33 -9.10 37.38
CA ASP A 87 -14.73 -10.44 36.93
C ASP A 87 -15.95 -10.37 35.98
N ARG A 88 -16.92 -9.50 36.28
CA ARG A 88 -18.08 -9.23 35.42
C ARG A 88 -17.68 -8.55 34.10
N GLU A 89 -16.74 -7.61 34.13
CA GLU A 89 -16.17 -6.94 32.95
C GLU A 89 -15.30 -7.89 32.10
N ALA A 90 -14.72 -8.93 32.71
CA ALA A 90 -14.02 -10.01 31.98
C ALA A 90 -14.98 -11.02 31.33
N GLU A 91 -16.17 -11.24 31.89
CA GLU A 91 -17.21 -12.13 31.34
C GLU A 91 -18.08 -11.45 30.26
N LEU A 92 -18.29 -10.13 30.34
CA LEU A 92 -18.96 -9.31 29.33
C LEU A 92 -17.96 -8.81 28.28
N GLY A 93 -17.49 -9.72 27.42
CA GLY A 93 -16.48 -9.41 26.41
C GLY A 93 -16.89 -8.35 25.38
N ASP A 94 -16.55 -7.09 25.62
CA ASP A 94 -16.23 -6.11 24.58
C ASP A 94 -14.72 -5.86 24.61
N ALA A 95 -14.02 -6.35 23.59
CA ALA A 95 -12.58 -6.13 23.42
C ALA A 95 -12.21 -4.63 23.39
N ASP A 96 -13.16 -3.78 23.00
CA ASP A 96 -13.01 -2.33 22.92
C ASP A 96 -12.95 -1.67 24.30
N THR A 97 -13.81 -2.09 25.24
CA THR A 97 -13.83 -1.58 26.64
C THR A 97 -12.57 -1.98 27.40
N VAL A 98 -12.08 -3.20 27.20
CA VAL A 98 -10.81 -3.68 27.79
C VAL A 98 -9.61 -2.93 27.22
N THR A 99 -9.63 -2.61 25.92
CA THR A 99 -8.56 -1.83 25.27
C THR A 99 -8.53 -0.39 25.80
N ASP A 100 -9.70 0.19 26.04
CA ASP A 100 -9.83 1.54 26.59
C ASP A 100 -9.31 1.64 28.04
N LEU A 101 -9.74 0.73 28.91
CA LEU A 101 -9.34 0.68 30.33
C LEU A 101 -7.86 0.34 30.55
N THR A 102 -7.24 -0.42 29.63
CA THR A 102 -5.82 -0.81 29.76
C THR A 102 -4.86 0.13 29.04
N ALA A 103 -5.36 1.11 28.29
CA ALA A 103 -4.55 2.03 27.49
C ALA A 103 -3.53 2.85 28.31
N PRO A 104 -3.86 3.45 29.48
CA PRO A 104 -2.89 4.22 30.25
C PRO A 104 -1.67 3.41 30.68
N LYS A 105 -1.91 2.18 31.15
CA LYS A 105 -0.87 1.27 31.61
C LYS A 105 0.02 0.79 30.45
N ARG A 106 -0.59 0.39 29.33
CA ARG A 106 0.16 0.02 28.11
C ARG A 106 1.03 1.17 27.62
N LEU A 107 0.51 2.39 27.72
CA LEU A 107 1.22 3.58 27.30
C LEU A 107 2.40 3.89 28.23
N GLU A 108 2.24 3.74 29.55
CA GLU A 108 3.33 3.80 30.51
C GLU A 108 4.41 2.76 30.21
N ASP A 109 4.01 1.51 29.95
CA ASP A 109 4.91 0.40 29.62
C ASP A 109 5.71 0.65 28.31
N ILE A 110 5.05 1.18 27.27
CA ILE A 110 5.69 1.49 25.97
C ILE A 110 6.70 2.65 26.11
N VAL A 111 6.38 3.67 26.91
CA VAL A 111 7.26 4.81 27.14
C VAL A 111 8.48 4.40 27.97
N GLY A 112 8.24 3.61 29.03
CA GLY A 112 9.26 3.13 29.94
C GLY A 112 10.17 4.25 30.45
N GLU A 113 11.48 4.00 30.45
CA GLU A 113 12.48 4.99 30.91
C GLU A 113 12.80 6.08 29.87
N SER A 114 12.20 6.02 28.67
CA SER A 114 12.55 6.91 27.55
C SER A 114 12.10 8.35 27.79
N ALA A 115 11.06 8.56 28.59
CA ALA A 115 10.56 9.87 28.96
C ALA A 115 9.84 9.84 30.32
N LYS A 116 9.82 10.98 31.02
CA LYS A 116 8.97 11.14 32.21
C LYS A 116 7.50 11.03 31.80
N PHE A 117 6.79 10.05 32.34
CA PHE A 117 5.34 9.86 32.14
C PHE A 117 4.54 10.55 33.25
N VAL A 118 3.44 11.21 32.90
CA VAL A 118 2.50 11.86 33.83
C VAL A 118 1.08 11.61 33.34
N GLN A 119 0.26 10.93 34.13
CA GLN A 119 -1.16 10.75 33.84
C GLN A 119 -1.97 11.78 34.63
N VAL A 120 -2.96 12.42 33.99
CA VAL A 120 -3.72 13.56 34.52
C VAL A 120 -5.21 13.37 34.21
N SER A 121 -6.10 13.66 35.17
CA SER A 121 -7.56 13.65 34.93
C SER A 121 -8.06 14.94 34.26
N LEU A 122 -9.31 14.99 33.81
CA LEU A 122 -9.95 16.19 33.28
C LEU A 122 -9.93 17.34 34.30
N ALA A 123 -10.25 17.04 35.56
CA ALA A 123 -10.29 18.03 36.65
C ALA A 123 -8.90 18.62 36.94
N GLU A 124 -7.88 17.77 37.00
CA GLU A 124 -6.49 18.18 37.21
C GLU A 124 -5.95 18.99 36.02
N TRP A 125 -6.29 18.58 34.79
CA TRP A 125 -5.91 19.30 33.59
C TRP A 125 -6.51 20.70 33.58
N ARG A 126 -7.83 20.84 33.80
CA ARG A 126 -8.50 22.15 33.87
C ARG A 126 -7.91 23.06 34.94
N SER A 127 -7.47 22.50 36.06
CA SER A 127 -6.93 23.25 37.19
C SER A 127 -5.47 23.67 37.00
N ASN A 128 -4.64 22.85 36.33
CA ASN A 128 -3.18 23.00 36.41
C ASN A 128 -2.40 22.73 35.11
N TRP A 129 -3.06 22.60 33.95
CA TRP A 129 -2.36 22.28 32.69
C TRP A 129 -1.20 23.23 32.38
N SER A 130 -1.32 24.53 32.70
CA SER A 130 -0.31 25.53 32.36
C SER A 130 1.02 25.29 33.06
N THR A 131 1.02 24.75 34.29
CA THR A 131 2.27 24.45 35.01
C THR A 131 2.85 23.10 34.55
N LEU A 132 1.99 22.16 34.14
CA LEU A 132 2.40 20.84 33.65
C LEU A 132 3.17 20.94 32.32
N VAL A 133 2.82 21.90 31.47
CA VAL A 133 3.49 22.13 30.17
C VAL A 133 4.63 23.17 30.24
N GLN A 134 4.88 23.77 31.41
CA GLN A 134 5.97 24.73 31.61
C GLN A 134 7.31 24.01 31.83
N GLY A 135 8.32 24.36 31.02
CA GLY A 135 9.68 23.88 31.20
C GLY A 135 10.54 23.98 29.93
N PRO A 136 11.87 23.81 30.04
CA PRO A 136 12.81 23.93 28.91
C PRO A 136 12.85 22.69 27.98
N GLY A 137 11.91 21.74 28.13
CA GLY A 137 11.89 20.48 27.39
C GLY A 137 10.75 20.38 26.38
N GLN A 138 10.87 19.43 25.44
CA GLN A 138 9.76 19.07 24.55
C GLN A 138 8.71 18.28 25.32
N VAL A 139 7.45 18.67 25.20
CA VAL A 139 6.32 18.03 25.90
C VAL A 139 5.38 17.41 24.88
N LEU A 140 5.20 16.09 24.95
CA LEU A 140 4.15 15.36 24.25
C LEU A 140 2.93 15.23 25.16
N VAL A 141 1.77 15.66 24.70
CA VAL A 141 0.47 15.53 25.37
C VAL A 141 -0.42 14.65 24.50
N LEU A 142 -0.96 13.58 25.06
CA LEU A 142 -2.05 12.83 24.43
C LEU A 142 -3.30 13.01 25.27
N ILE A 143 -4.39 13.40 24.61
CA ILE A 143 -5.67 13.69 25.25
C ILE A 143 -6.67 12.65 24.76
N ASP A 144 -7.33 11.94 25.66
CA ASP A 144 -8.42 11.06 25.27
C ASP A 144 -9.54 11.84 24.59
N ARG A 145 -10.22 11.24 23.62
CA ARG A 145 -11.31 11.90 22.90
C ARG A 145 -12.54 12.06 23.79
N SER A 146 -12.87 11.01 24.53
CA SER A 146 -14.06 10.91 25.36
C SER A 146 -13.70 11.11 26.83
N PHE A 147 -14.54 11.86 27.54
CA PHE A 147 -14.47 12.02 29.00
C PHE A 147 -15.84 11.78 29.64
N ILE A 148 -16.63 10.83 29.12
CA ILE A 148 -17.97 10.53 29.65
C ILE A 148 -17.92 10.13 31.12
N ASN A 149 -16.83 9.51 31.58
CA ASN A 149 -16.66 9.04 32.94
C ASN A 149 -16.22 10.13 33.95
N GLU A 150 -15.99 11.37 33.50
CA GLU A 150 -15.56 12.48 34.36
C GLU A 150 -16.60 13.61 34.46
N GLU A 151 -16.66 14.27 35.62
CA GLU A 151 -17.63 15.34 35.88
C GLU A 151 -17.45 16.52 34.91
N GLY A 152 -18.49 16.80 34.12
CA GLY A 152 -18.48 17.87 33.10
C GLY A 152 -17.70 17.51 31.83
N GLY A 153 -17.47 16.22 31.56
CA GLY A 153 -16.98 15.68 30.29
C GLY A 153 -18.09 15.06 29.42
N ASN A 154 -17.79 14.87 28.14
CA ASN A 154 -18.63 14.25 27.11
C ASN A 154 -17.75 13.53 26.06
N GLU A 155 -18.37 12.88 25.07
CA GLU A 155 -17.70 12.12 23.99
C GLU A 155 -16.67 12.90 23.16
N THR A 156 -16.74 14.23 23.16
CA THR A 156 -15.90 15.11 22.33
C THR A 156 -15.10 16.13 23.15
N THR A 157 -15.12 16.04 24.48
CA THR A 157 -14.46 17.02 25.36
C THR A 157 -12.96 17.09 25.10
N GLY A 158 -12.33 15.97 24.72
CA GLY A 158 -10.92 15.94 24.32
C GLY A 158 -10.61 16.79 23.09
N GLU A 159 -11.54 16.89 22.14
CA GLU A 159 -11.36 17.72 20.95
C GLU A 159 -11.28 19.21 21.32
N GLU A 160 -12.08 19.64 22.31
CA GLU A 160 -12.07 21.02 22.82
C GLU A 160 -10.78 21.32 23.58
N LEU A 161 -10.34 20.41 24.46
CA LEU A 161 -9.06 20.56 25.17
C LEU A 161 -7.87 20.62 24.23
N LEU A 162 -7.85 19.78 23.19
CA LEU A 162 -6.82 19.79 22.17
C LEU A 162 -6.79 21.14 21.45
N ARG A 163 -7.95 21.64 21.02
CA ARG A 163 -8.07 22.95 20.38
C ARG A 163 -7.54 24.06 21.28
N ASP A 164 -7.96 24.10 22.53
CA ASP A 164 -7.61 25.16 23.48
C ASP A 164 -6.10 25.16 23.79
N LEU A 165 -5.48 23.98 23.86
CA LEU A 165 -4.04 23.82 24.01
C LEU A 165 -3.27 24.30 22.75
N LEU A 166 -3.77 23.96 21.56
CA LEU A 166 -3.14 24.37 20.30
C LEU A 166 -3.22 25.89 20.06
N GLN A 167 -4.29 26.55 20.54
CA GLN A 167 -4.44 28.02 20.47
C GLN A 167 -3.37 28.79 21.24
N GLN A 168 -2.76 28.18 22.25
CA GLN A 168 -1.69 28.81 23.04
C GLN A 168 -0.39 29.00 22.24
N GLY A 169 -0.24 28.30 21.11
CA GLY A 169 0.91 28.48 20.22
C GLY A 169 2.25 28.05 20.83
N LEU A 170 2.25 27.10 21.75
CA LEU A 170 3.46 26.63 22.44
C LEU A 170 4.28 25.70 21.52
N ASP A 171 5.38 26.21 20.95
CA ASP A 171 6.19 25.47 19.97
C ASP A 171 6.86 24.19 20.52
N HIS A 172 7.13 24.16 21.83
CA HIS A 172 7.71 23.01 22.54
C HIS A 172 6.69 21.95 22.96
N VAL A 173 5.39 22.21 22.74
CA VAL A 173 4.31 21.27 23.04
C VAL A 173 3.81 20.63 21.74
N ARG A 174 3.64 19.32 21.76
CA ARG A 174 3.03 18.52 20.70
C ARG A 174 1.84 17.78 21.31
N ALA A 175 0.67 17.92 20.70
CA ALA A 175 -0.57 17.40 21.25
C ALA A 175 -1.31 16.56 20.22
N GLY A 176 -1.74 15.37 20.61
CA GLY A 176 -2.55 14.46 19.78
C GLY A 176 -3.78 13.97 20.52
N LEU A 177 -4.77 13.50 19.78
CA LEU A 177 -5.97 12.89 20.33
C LEU A 177 -5.76 11.38 20.40
N LEU A 178 -6.01 10.76 21.54
CA LEU A 178 -6.04 9.30 21.71
C LEU A 178 -7.51 8.86 21.71
N THR A 179 -7.87 7.77 21.04
CA THR A 179 -9.27 7.35 20.98
C THR A 179 -9.45 5.85 20.78
N PHE A 180 -10.42 5.24 21.45
CA PHE A 180 -10.85 3.86 21.16
C PHE A 180 -11.77 3.78 19.92
N THR A 181 -12.36 4.90 19.49
CA THR A 181 -13.29 4.93 18.34
C THR A 181 -12.61 4.65 16.99
N ALA A 182 -11.28 4.76 16.94
CA ALA A 182 -10.49 4.27 15.82
C ALA A 182 -10.01 2.85 16.14
N THR A 183 -10.54 1.86 15.41
CA THR A 183 -10.14 0.45 15.55
C THR A 183 -9.20 0.00 14.43
N THR A 184 -9.10 0.79 13.35
CA THR A 184 -8.21 0.55 12.20
C THR A 184 -7.45 1.82 11.79
N GLU A 185 -6.41 1.68 10.97
CA GLU A 185 -5.67 2.84 10.41
C GLU A 185 -6.58 3.73 9.55
N ASP A 186 -7.53 3.15 8.81
CA ASP A 186 -8.49 3.91 7.99
C ASP A 186 -9.44 4.76 8.85
N ASP A 187 -9.83 4.25 10.03
CA ASP A 187 -10.64 5.01 10.99
C ASP A 187 -9.83 6.19 11.59
N GLU A 188 -8.55 5.99 11.91
CA GLU A 188 -7.67 7.09 12.35
C GLU A 188 -7.55 8.19 11.29
N ILE A 189 -7.36 7.80 10.02
CA ILE A 189 -7.28 8.74 8.90
C ILE A 189 -8.59 9.51 8.74
N ARG A 190 -9.73 8.82 8.84
CA ARG A 190 -11.07 9.43 8.74
C ARG A 190 -11.29 10.43 9.88
N ILE A 191 -11.10 10.01 11.13
CA ILE A 191 -11.30 10.87 12.31
C ILE A 191 -10.34 12.07 12.27
N THR A 192 -9.07 11.84 11.92
CA THR A 192 -8.10 12.94 11.76
C THR A 192 -8.56 13.95 10.72
N ARG A 193 -9.12 13.49 9.59
CA ARG A 193 -9.66 14.39 8.54
C ARG A 193 -10.83 15.21 9.05
N GLU A 194 -11.80 14.58 9.69
CA GLU A 194 -12.98 15.26 10.27
C GLU A 194 -12.57 16.34 11.27
N LEU A 195 -11.61 16.04 12.16
CA LEU A 195 -11.10 17.02 13.13
C LEU A 195 -10.40 18.19 12.46
N ARG A 196 -9.62 17.95 11.40
CA ARG A 196 -8.93 19.01 10.63
C ARG A 196 -9.92 19.90 9.88
N GLU A 197 -11.02 19.34 9.38
CA GLU A 197 -12.09 20.11 8.74
C GLU A 197 -12.84 20.98 9.75
N LYS A 198 -13.11 20.45 10.95
CA LYS A 198 -13.74 21.17 12.06
C LYS A 198 -12.83 22.28 12.64
N HIS A 199 -11.51 22.07 12.63
CA HIS A 199 -10.52 22.96 13.26
C HIS A 199 -9.45 23.45 12.26
N GLN A 200 -9.89 24.08 11.17
CA GLN A 200 -9.02 24.51 10.06
C GLN A 200 -7.80 25.34 10.48
N ALA A 201 -7.94 26.20 11.50
CA ALA A 201 -6.86 27.07 11.98
C ALA A 201 -5.65 26.30 12.57
N HIS A 202 -5.84 25.04 12.96
CA HIS A 202 -4.81 24.18 13.55
C HIS A 202 -4.74 22.81 12.86
N ALA A 203 -5.28 22.71 11.64
CA ALA A 203 -5.35 21.44 10.91
C ALA A 203 -3.97 20.80 10.69
N ASP A 204 -2.91 21.63 10.61
CA ASP A 204 -1.52 21.22 10.46
C ASP A 204 -0.89 20.65 11.73
N LYS A 205 -1.61 20.60 12.86
CA LYS A 205 -1.13 20.09 14.17
C LYS A 205 -1.98 18.98 14.75
N ILE A 206 -3.09 18.62 14.10
CA ILE A 206 -4.07 17.66 14.63
C ILE A 206 -3.84 16.27 14.03
N VAL A 207 -3.72 15.28 14.91
CA VAL A 207 -3.69 13.84 14.59
C VAL A 207 -4.50 13.09 15.64
N ALA A 208 -5.37 12.19 15.20
CA ALA A 208 -5.99 11.18 16.04
C ALA A 208 -5.18 9.88 15.99
N ILE A 209 -5.01 9.26 17.14
CA ILE A 209 -4.28 8.01 17.36
C ILE A 209 -5.25 7.03 18.01
N GLY A 210 -5.43 5.87 17.40
CA GLY A 210 -6.25 4.79 17.90
C GLY A 210 -5.58 4.08 19.06
N LYS A 211 -6.34 3.77 20.11
CA LYS A 211 -5.86 2.97 21.26
C LYS A 211 -5.47 1.54 20.83
N PHE A 212 -5.96 1.05 19.67
CA PHE A 212 -5.55 -0.25 19.11
C PHE A 212 -4.03 -0.35 18.89
N ARG A 213 -3.36 0.75 18.53
CA ARG A 213 -1.90 0.80 18.30
C ARG A 213 -1.07 0.59 19.57
N LEU A 214 -1.69 0.65 20.75
CA LEU A 214 -1.06 0.34 22.03
C LEU A 214 -0.97 -1.18 22.28
N THR A 215 -1.64 -1.99 21.46
CA THR A 215 -1.61 -3.46 21.59
C THR A 215 -0.29 -4.03 21.09
N GLU A 216 0.25 -3.49 19.99
CA GLU A 216 1.56 -3.85 19.46
C GLU A 216 2.60 -2.75 19.73
N PRO A 217 3.63 -2.99 20.56
CA PRO A 217 4.62 -1.97 20.92
C PRO A 217 5.35 -1.32 19.73
N ALA A 218 5.36 -1.98 18.56
CA ALA A 218 5.98 -1.47 17.35
C ALA A 218 5.14 -0.42 16.60
N GLU A 219 3.81 -0.42 16.77
CA GLU A 219 2.89 0.43 16.02
C GLU A 219 2.74 1.83 16.62
N PHE A 220 2.67 1.94 17.94
CA PHE A 220 2.54 3.24 18.63
C PHE A 220 3.64 4.26 18.25
N PRO A 221 4.94 3.89 18.16
CA PRO A 221 5.97 4.80 17.67
C PRO A 221 5.70 5.35 16.26
N ALA A 222 5.04 4.61 15.38
CA ALA A 222 4.69 5.11 14.05
C ALA A 222 3.67 6.26 14.12
N ALA A 223 2.63 6.11 14.95
CA ALA A 223 1.62 7.15 15.17
C ALA A 223 2.21 8.42 15.81
N ILE A 224 3.08 8.27 16.82
CA ILE A 224 3.78 9.41 17.43
C ILE A 224 4.64 10.15 16.42
N ARG A 225 5.38 9.42 15.58
CA ARG A 225 6.18 10.07 14.53
C ARG A 225 5.31 10.83 13.52
N MET A 226 4.12 10.31 13.19
CA MET A 226 3.17 11.03 12.33
C MET A 226 2.71 12.35 12.98
N LEU A 227 2.38 12.31 14.28
CA LEU A 227 2.07 13.50 15.07
C LEU A 227 3.24 14.51 15.12
N LEU A 228 4.49 14.03 15.15
CA LEU A 228 5.65 14.92 15.19
C LEU A 228 5.96 15.57 13.84
N LEU A 229 5.55 14.97 12.72
CA LEU A 229 5.81 15.45 11.35
C LEU A 229 4.58 16.06 10.66
N VAL A 230 3.44 16.14 11.34
CA VAL A 230 2.16 16.57 10.73
C VAL A 230 2.25 17.97 10.10
N ALA A 231 2.95 18.89 10.75
CA ALA A 231 3.11 20.25 10.24
C ALA A 231 3.95 20.27 8.97
N GLU A 232 5.04 19.50 8.95
CA GLU A 232 5.93 19.33 7.80
C GLU A 232 5.23 18.65 6.63
N ILE A 233 4.46 17.59 6.88
CA ILE A 233 3.66 16.88 5.85
C ILE A 233 2.61 17.82 5.27
N THR A 234 1.96 18.63 6.10
CA THR A 234 0.95 19.60 5.66
C THR A 234 1.58 20.70 4.82
N ALA A 235 2.72 21.26 5.27
CA ALA A 235 3.46 22.25 4.51
C ALA A 235 3.93 21.71 3.15
N TYR A 236 4.42 20.46 3.09
CA TYR A 236 4.77 19.82 1.82
C TYR A 236 3.55 19.63 0.90
N ARG A 237 2.41 19.21 1.46
CA ARG A 237 1.16 19.05 0.70
C ARG A 237 0.69 20.36 0.08
N GLU A 238 0.72 21.45 0.84
CA GLU A 238 0.35 22.79 0.34
C GLU A 238 1.34 23.33 -0.69
N LEU A 239 2.65 23.07 -0.51
CA LEU A 239 3.66 23.35 -1.53
C LEU A 239 3.33 22.61 -2.84
N ALA A 240 3.06 21.31 -2.77
CA ALA A 240 2.75 20.50 -3.95
C ALA A 240 1.50 21.01 -4.68
N LYS A 241 0.40 21.26 -3.96
CA LYS A 241 -0.84 21.83 -4.53
C LYS A 241 -0.59 23.17 -5.21
N THR A 242 0.11 24.08 -4.55
CA THR A 242 0.43 25.41 -5.09
C THR A 242 1.30 25.30 -6.33
N ALA A 243 2.33 24.44 -6.30
CA ALA A 243 3.21 24.19 -7.42
C ALA A 243 2.46 23.61 -8.63
N PHE A 244 1.51 22.70 -8.40
CA PHE A 244 0.66 22.17 -9.46
C PHE A 244 -0.23 23.24 -10.10
N GLN A 245 -0.85 24.12 -9.30
CA GLN A 245 -1.66 25.23 -9.80
C GLN A 245 -0.83 26.22 -10.63
N GLN A 246 0.37 26.55 -10.16
CA GLN A 246 1.31 27.41 -10.89
C GLN A 246 1.73 26.79 -12.22
N ALA A 247 2.15 25.53 -12.21
CA ALA A 247 2.53 24.81 -13.42
C ALA A 247 1.37 24.71 -14.42
N HIS A 248 0.15 24.50 -13.94
CA HIS A 248 -1.04 24.47 -14.79
C HIS A 248 -1.30 25.82 -15.47
N SER A 249 -1.31 26.92 -14.71
CA SER A 249 -1.52 28.27 -15.27
C SER A 249 -0.42 28.66 -16.27
N ALA A 250 0.82 28.21 -16.04
CA ALA A 250 1.92 28.44 -16.98
C ALA A 250 1.73 27.67 -18.30
N VAL A 251 1.18 26.45 -18.26
CA VAL A 251 0.83 25.69 -19.46
C VAL A 251 -0.26 26.39 -20.27
N GLU A 252 -1.34 26.86 -19.62
CA GLU A 252 -2.40 27.60 -20.29
C GLU A 252 -1.83 28.84 -21.01
N THR A 253 -1.04 29.64 -20.29
CA THR A 253 -0.38 30.83 -20.85
C THR A 253 0.54 30.47 -22.02
N HIS A 254 1.26 29.34 -21.93
CA HIS A 254 2.14 28.89 -23.00
C HIS A 254 1.35 28.48 -24.25
N LEU A 255 0.28 27.70 -24.08
CA LEU A 255 -0.58 27.25 -25.19
C LEU A 255 -1.25 28.44 -25.90
N ASP A 256 -1.75 29.42 -25.14
CA ASP A 256 -2.36 30.63 -25.70
C ASP A 256 -1.37 31.50 -26.49
N ALA A 257 -0.08 31.40 -26.17
CA ALA A 257 0.98 32.14 -26.87
C ALA A 257 1.52 31.41 -28.12
N LEU A 258 1.17 30.13 -28.34
CA LEU A 258 1.63 29.38 -29.51
C LEU A 258 0.92 29.87 -30.77
N HIS A 259 1.70 30.13 -31.82
CA HIS A 259 1.14 30.40 -33.14
C HIS A 259 0.55 29.12 -33.75
N ASP A 260 -0.59 29.23 -34.45
CA ASP A 260 -1.19 28.15 -35.26
C ASP A 260 -0.20 27.34 -36.10
N TYR A 261 0.80 27.98 -36.74
CA TYR A 261 1.81 27.27 -37.52
C TYR A 261 2.73 26.38 -36.67
N THR A 262 2.95 26.71 -35.40
CA THR A 262 3.70 25.86 -34.46
C THR A 262 2.91 24.60 -34.15
N LEU A 263 1.59 24.71 -33.94
CA LEU A 263 0.72 23.55 -33.70
C LEU A 263 0.65 22.64 -34.93
N ILE A 264 0.50 23.22 -36.13
CA ILE A 264 0.55 22.48 -37.39
C ILE A 264 1.91 21.78 -37.57
N GLY A 265 3.01 22.48 -37.26
CA GLY A 265 4.36 21.92 -37.31
C GLY A 265 4.55 20.74 -36.36
N ALA A 266 4.04 20.82 -35.13
CA ALA A 266 4.09 19.73 -34.16
C ALA A 266 3.30 18.49 -34.62
N ILE A 267 2.12 18.69 -35.20
CA ILE A 267 1.32 17.60 -35.80
C ILE A 267 2.09 16.93 -36.95
N ALA A 268 2.69 17.72 -37.84
CA ALA A 268 3.48 17.21 -38.95
C ALA A 268 4.71 16.40 -38.47
N ALA A 269 5.37 16.85 -37.39
CA ALA A 269 6.46 16.11 -36.77
C ALA A 269 5.98 14.77 -36.18
N ALA A 270 4.84 14.74 -35.49
CA ALA A 270 4.25 13.50 -34.98
C ALA A 270 4.00 12.46 -36.08
N GLN A 271 3.51 12.89 -37.25
CA GLN A 271 3.27 12.01 -38.39
C GLN A 271 4.57 11.40 -38.94
N GLN A 272 5.67 12.16 -38.94
CA GLN A 272 6.98 11.65 -39.35
C GLN A 272 7.56 10.65 -38.32
N GLU A 273 7.34 10.91 -37.04
CA GLU A 273 7.76 10.03 -35.94
C GLU A 273 6.92 8.75 -35.85
N GLY A 274 5.68 8.77 -36.36
CA GLY A 274 4.73 7.66 -36.24
C GLY A 274 3.98 7.64 -34.89
N THR A 275 3.94 8.78 -34.20
CA THR A 275 3.21 8.97 -32.93
C THR A 275 1.81 9.49 -33.18
N PHE A 276 0.93 9.42 -32.18
CA PHE A 276 -0.42 9.94 -32.34
C PHE A 276 -0.39 11.46 -32.48
N GLU A 277 -1.06 11.97 -33.51
CA GLU A 277 -0.92 13.34 -33.98
C GLU A 277 -1.31 14.38 -32.91
N LEU A 278 -2.25 14.03 -32.02
CA LEU A 278 -2.69 14.88 -30.93
C LEU A 278 -1.75 14.84 -29.70
N GLU A 279 -0.83 13.88 -29.61
CA GLU A 279 0.09 13.77 -28.48
C GLU A 279 1.24 14.77 -28.55
N HIS A 280 1.71 15.16 -29.74
CA HIS A 280 2.88 16.04 -29.84
C HIS A 280 2.64 17.45 -29.28
N PRO A 281 1.51 18.12 -29.57
CA PRO A 281 1.17 19.38 -28.88
C PRO A 281 1.05 19.19 -27.36
N LEU A 282 0.50 18.06 -26.91
CA LEU A 282 0.42 17.73 -25.48
C LEU A 282 1.80 17.50 -24.86
N ARG A 283 2.77 16.93 -25.59
CA ARG A 283 4.16 16.77 -25.15
C ARG A 283 4.81 18.13 -24.86
N LEU A 284 4.53 19.16 -25.67
CA LEU A 284 5.00 20.53 -25.41
C LEU A 284 4.42 21.07 -24.09
N ALA A 285 3.11 20.92 -23.90
CA ALA A 285 2.45 21.30 -22.65
C ALA A 285 3.00 20.54 -21.43
N GLN A 286 3.21 19.23 -21.56
CA GLN A 286 3.80 18.40 -20.51
C GLN A 286 5.23 18.82 -20.15
N GLN A 287 6.05 19.21 -21.13
CA GLN A 287 7.41 19.69 -20.88
C GLN A 287 7.40 21.00 -20.07
N VAL A 288 6.54 21.95 -20.46
CA VAL A 288 6.36 23.22 -19.72
C VAL A 288 5.86 22.93 -18.31
N TYR A 289 4.84 22.08 -18.17
CA TYR A 289 4.33 21.67 -16.87
C TYR A 289 5.42 21.09 -15.97
N GLN A 290 6.22 20.14 -16.48
CA GLN A 290 7.30 19.51 -15.72
C GLN A 290 8.37 20.51 -15.30
N GLN A 291 8.76 21.42 -16.20
CA GLN A 291 9.74 22.45 -15.89
C GLN A 291 9.24 23.40 -14.80
N GLU A 292 8.01 23.91 -14.93
CA GLU A 292 7.42 24.84 -13.97
C GLU A 292 7.13 24.18 -12.63
N LEU A 293 6.62 22.95 -12.64
CA LEU A 293 6.45 22.15 -11.42
C LEU A 293 7.79 21.94 -10.70
N ALA A 294 8.83 21.59 -11.45
CA ALA A 294 10.16 21.35 -10.89
C ALA A 294 10.81 22.65 -10.36
N ASN A 295 10.49 23.80 -10.94
CA ASN A 295 10.90 25.11 -10.43
C ASN A 295 10.14 25.46 -9.14
N ALA A 296 8.81 25.31 -9.14
CA ALA A 296 7.95 25.66 -8.01
C ALA A 296 8.21 24.79 -6.77
N VAL A 297 8.45 23.48 -6.95
CA VAL A 297 8.75 22.56 -5.85
C VAL A 297 10.14 22.83 -5.23
N ARG A 298 11.09 23.40 -5.99
CA ARG A 298 12.42 23.80 -5.47
C ARG A 298 12.35 25.12 -4.69
N ASN A 299 11.42 25.19 -3.75
CA ASN A 299 11.22 26.34 -2.88
C ASN A 299 12.30 26.38 -1.78
N SER A 300 13.09 27.46 -1.72
CA SER A 300 14.20 27.60 -0.77
C SER A 300 13.77 27.68 0.69
N GLU A 301 12.61 28.28 0.98
CA GLU A 301 12.08 28.44 2.34
C GLU A 301 11.59 27.10 2.91
N ILE A 302 10.81 26.36 2.12
CA ILE A 302 10.40 24.99 2.50
C ILE A 302 11.62 24.08 2.60
N SER A 303 12.58 24.21 1.68
CA SER A 303 13.79 23.38 1.69
C SER A 303 14.66 23.58 2.93
N SER A 304 14.73 24.79 3.49
CA SER A 304 15.51 25.07 4.70
C SER A 304 14.77 24.68 5.99
N ARG A 305 13.43 24.76 6.00
CA ARG A 305 12.61 24.48 7.20
C ARG A 305 12.14 23.03 7.32
N VAL A 306 11.68 22.43 6.22
CA VAL A 306 10.94 21.15 6.21
C VAL A 306 11.84 19.97 5.88
N LEU A 307 12.72 20.09 4.87
CA LEU A 307 13.57 18.96 4.46
C LEU A 307 14.53 18.44 5.56
N PRO A 308 15.15 19.30 6.41
CA PRO A 308 15.97 18.79 7.51
C PRO A 308 15.20 17.88 8.45
N ARG A 309 13.93 18.19 8.75
CA ARG A 309 13.06 17.37 9.60
C ARG A 309 12.78 15.99 9.00
N PHE A 310 12.51 15.93 7.69
CA PHE A 310 12.36 14.65 7.00
C PHE A 310 13.67 13.85 6.95
N ARG A 311 14.83 14.51 6.87
CA ARG A 311 16.13 13.84 6.89
C ARG A 311 16.49 13.31 8.29
N GLU A 312 16.29 14.14 9.31
CA GLU A 312 16.57 13.81 10.72
C GLU A 312 15.61 12.74 11.27
N GLY A 313 14.34 12.80 10.88
CA GLY A 313 13.29 11.89 11.35
C GLY A 313 13.49 10.43 10.95
N SER A 314 14.56 10.10 10.22
CA SER A 314 14.81 8.76 9.68
C SER A 314 13.59 8.26 8.91
N VAL A 315 13.13 9.01 7.89
CA VAL A 315 11.95 8.65 7.07
C VAL A 315 11.98 7.20 6.57
N GLY A 316 13.18 6.63 6.35
CA GLY A 316 13.34 5.20 6.03
C GLY A 316 12.86 4.22 7.12
N VAL A 317 12.83 4.63 8.39
CA VAL A 317 12.27 3.86 9.52
C VAL A 317 10.75 3.83 9.49
N PHE A 318 10.08 4.82 8.88
CA PHE A 318 8.62 4.80 8.68
C PHE A 318 8.18 3.72 7.71
N VAL A 319 9.06 3.30 6.80
CA VAL A 319 8.83 2.22 5.83
C VAL A 319 9.07 0.84 6.48
N ASN A 320 9.70 0.78 7.66
CA ASN A 320 10.06 -0.44 8.37
C ASN A 320 8.99 -0.94 9.37
N ALA A 321 7.80 -0.32 9.42
CA ALA A 321 6.65 -0.95 10.07
C ALA A 321 6.22 -2.14 9.19
N SER A 322 6.30 -3.36 9.73
CA SER A 322 5.96 -4.74 9.26
C SER A 322 5.62 -5.06 7.77
N ALA A 323 5.09 -4.15 6.97
CA ALA A 323 5.13 -4.11 5.51
C ALA A 323 4.76 -2.67 5.10
N ALA A 324 5.40 -2.08 4.09
CA ALA A 324 4.96 -0.79 3.57
C ALA A 324 3.44 -0.87 3.29
N GLY A 325 2.63 0.01 3.91
CA GLY A 325 1.18 -0.04 3.79
C GLY A 325 0.69 -0.01 2.34
N GLU A 326 -0.56 -0.42 2.10
CA GLU A 326 -1.11 -0.56 0.74
C GLU A 326 -0.94 0.70 -0.13
N GLN A 327 -1.19 1.88 0.45
CA GLN A 327 -1.02 3.16 -0.25
C GLN A 327 0.45 3.44 -0.64
N ILE A 328 1.43 3.06 0.20
CA ILE A 328 2.84 3.24 -0.14
C ILE A 328 3.21 2.31 -1.30
N ARG A 329 2.75 1.05 -1.27
CA ARG A 329 2.98 0.10 -2.37
C ARG A 329 2.35 0.58 -3.66
N GLU A 330 1.13 1.11 -3.61
CA GLU A 330 0.46 1.69 -4.76
C GLU A 330 1.30 2.83 -5.38
N VAL A 331 1.79 3.76 -4.56
CA VAL A 331 2.62 4.88 -5.01
C VAL A 331 3.96 4.40 -5.59
N LEU A 332 4.65 3.48 -4.91
CA LEU A 332 5.93 2.93 -5.38
C LEU A 332 5.75 2.13 -6.68
N ARG A 333 4.68 1.34 -6.79
CA ARG A 333 4.31 0.64 -8.01
C ARG A 333 4.04 1.62 -9.14
N ALA A 334 3.28 2.70 -8.89
CA ALA A 334 3.00 3.73 -9.90
C ALA A 334 4.25 4.51 -10.35
N ASP A 335 5.28 4.60 -9.51
CA ASP A 335 6.56 5.21 -9.88
C ASP A 335 7.37 4.34 -10.86
N VAL A 336 7.09 3.03 -10.94
CA VAL A 336 7.80 2.09 -11.81
C VAL A 336 6.95 1.61 -12.98
N PHE A 337 5.68 1.32 -12.74
CA PHE A 337 4.78 0.65 -13.66
C PHE A 337 3.60 1.53 -14.06
N VAL A 338 3.29 1.51 -15.35
CA VAL A 338 2.08 2.06 -15.95
C VAL A 338 1.05 0.92 -16.07
N PRO A 339 -0.19 1.11 -15.58
CA PRO A 339 -1.21 0.07 -15.60
C PRO A 339 -1.57 -0.41 -17.02
N GLY A 340 -1.71 -1.72 -17.21
CA GLY A 340 -2.14 -2.29 -18.50
C GLY A 340 -3.53 -1.81 -18.93
N THR A 341 -4.44 -1.56 -17.99
CA THR A 341 -5.78 -1.02 -18.27
C THR A 341 -5.71 0.32 -18.99
N TYR A 342 -4.86 1.24 -18.53
CA TYR A 342 -4.63 2.55 -19.17
C TYR A 342 -4.09 2.37 -20.59
N ILE A 343 -3.05 1.54 -20.74
CA ILE A 343 -2.32 1.36 -22.00
C ILE A 343 -3.20 0.68 -23.06
N ASN A 344 -3.87 -0.40 -22.69
CA ASN A 344 -4.65 -1.22 -23.59
C ASN A 344 -5.97 -0.53 -23.96
N THR A 345 -6.64 0.14 -23.03
CA THR A 345 -7.91 0.85 -23.33
C THR A 345 -7.68 1.97 -24.34
N LEU A 346 -6.59 2.72 -24.21
CA LEU A 346 -6.22 3.79 -25.14
C LEU A 346 -5.58 3.29 -26.44
N GLY A 347 -5.28 1.99 -26.55
CA GLY A 347 -4.59 1.44 -27.73
C GLY A 347 -3.19 2.03 -27.91
N LEU A 348 -2.48 2.30 -26.81
CA LEU A 348 -1.16 2.92 -26.89
C LEU A 348 -0.18 2.00 -27.65
N PRO A 349 0.74 2.56 -28.47
CA PRO A 349 1.74 1.81 -29.21
C PRO A 349 2.52 0.81 -28.35
N VAL A 350 3.02 -0.27 -28.95
CA VAL A 350 4.04 -1.11 -28.28
C VAL A 350 5.34 -0.31 -28.13
N GLU A 351 5.89 -0.24 -26.92
CA GLU A 351 7.11 0.49 -26.59
C GLU A 351 8.02 -0.31 -25.65
N ILE A 352 9.26 0.16 -25.53
CA ILE A 352 10.21 -0.34 -24.54
C ILE A 352 9.59 -0.30 -23.14
N GLY A 353 9.81 -1.37 -22.36
CA GLY A 353 9.25 -1.52 -21.02
C GLY A 353 7.90 -2.23 -20.99
N ASP A 354 7.22 -2.44 -22.13
CA ASP A 354 5.98 -3.23 -22.13
C ASP A 354 6.19 -4.62 -21.52
N VAL A 355 5.31 -4.97 -20.59
CA VAL A 355 5.30 -6.23 -19.87
C VAL A 355 4.22 -7.14 -20.42
N PHE A 356 4.63 -8.34 -20.81
CA PHE A 356 3.78 -9.35 -21.38
C PHE A 356 3.70 -10.57 -20.48
N ARG A 357 2.48 -11.03 -20.25
CA ARG A 357 2.17 -12.35 -19.71
C ARG A 357 2.09 -13.33 -20.87
N VAL A 358 2.91 -14.38 -20.81
CA VAL A 358 2.99 -15.47 -21.78
C VAL A 358 2.39 -16.71 -21.15
N GLU A 359 1.45 -17.32 -21.86
CA GLU A 359 0.80 -18.57 -21.47
C GLU A 359 0.69 -19.51 -22.67
N SER A 360 0.86 -20.81 -22.45
CA SER A 360 0.61 -21.79 -23.48
C SER A 360 -0.88 -21.81 -23.85
N VAL A 361 -1.18 -21.62 -25.14
CA VAL A 361 -2.52 -21.85 -25.70
C VAL A 361 -2.84 -23.35 -25.82
N TYR A 362 -1.85 -24.21 -25.61
CA TYR A 362 -1.97 -25.66 -25.59
C TYR A 362 -1.86 -26.21 -24.16
N PRO A 363 -2.59 -27.27 -23.79
CA PRO A 363 -2.37 -27.98 -22.54
C PRO A 363 -0.99 -28.65 -22.51
N ASP A 364 -0.35 -28.70 -21.33
CA ASP A 364 0.91 -29.42 -21.12
C ASP A 364 0.71 -30.92 -21.41
N SER A 365 1.59 -31.49 -22.22
CA SER A 365 1.52 -32.89 -22.66
C SER A 365 1.70 -33.90 -21.52
N LYS A 366 2.29 -33.50 -20.39
CA LYS A 366 2.55 -34.37 -19.23
C LYS A 366 1.50 -34.22 -18.13
N THR A 367 1.08 -33.00 -17.83
CA THR A 367 0.16 -32.72 -16.71
C THR A 367 -1.28 -32.49 -17.16
N ARG A 368 -1.53 -32.33 -18.48
CA ARG A 368 -2.82 -31.91 -19.06
C ARG A 368 -3.36 -30.57 -18.52
N THR A 369 -2.53 -29.82 -17.78
CA THR A 369 -2.83 -28.47 -17.30
C THR A 369 -2.14 -27.45 -18.20
N LYS A 370 -2.66 -26.21 -18.29
CA LYS A 370 -1.85 -25.13 -18.87
C LYS A 370 -0.65 -24.91 -17.95
N GLY A 371 0.55 -24.77 -18.53
CA GLY A 371 1.74 -24.42 -17.75
C GLY A 371 1.58 -23.04 -17.12
N ASP A 372 2.27 -22.80 -16.01
CA ASP A 372 2.15 -21.53 -15.27
C ASP A 372 2.50 -20.33 -16.16
N PRO A 373 1.77 -19.21 -16.02
CA PRO A 373 2.06 -17.97 -16.74
C PRO A 373 3.46 -17.48 -16.41
N ARG A 374 4.08 -16.84 -17.41
CA ARG A 374 5.38 -16.21 -17.26
C ARG A 374 5.34 -14.79 -17.75
N TYR A 375 6.10 -13.94 -17.07
CA TYR A 375 6.16 -12.53 -17.40
C TYR A 375 7.47 -12.22 -18.10
N TYR A 376 7.39 -11.37 -19.12
CA TYR A 376 8.51 -10.91 -19.90
C TYR A 376 8.38 -9.42 -20.17
N VAL A 377 9.51 -8.73 -20.32
CA VAL A 377 9.56 -7.30 -20.65
C VAL A 377 10.26 -7.10 -21.98
N LEU A 378 9.73 -6.19 -22.80
CA LEU A 378 10.37 -5.74 -24.03
C LEU A 378 11.49 -4.74 -23.73
N LEU A 379 12.73 -5.14 -23.98
CA LEU A 379 13.92 -4.28 -23.87
C LEU A 379 14.57 -4.16 -25.25
N ALA A 380 14.10 -3.21 -26.04
CA ALA A 380 14.57 -2.96 -27.41
C ALA A 380 14.92 -1.47 -27.59
N GLN A 381 15.60 -1.13 -28.69
CA GLN A 381 15.83 0.28 -29.02
C GLN A 381 14.49 0.92 -29.42
N ALA A 382 14.21 2.11 -28.87
CA ALA A 382 12.93 2.80 -29.09
C ALA A 382 12.65 3.08 -30.58
N CYS A 383 13.69 3.38 -31.37
CA CYS A 383 13.55 3.63 -32.81
C CYS A 383 13.07 2.40 -33.58
N ASP A 384 13.49 1.19 -33.21
CA ASP A 384 13.05 -0.06 -33.82
C ASP A 384 11.57 -0.36 -33.50
N MET A 385 11.07 0.18 -32.37
CA MET A 385 9.68 -0.01 -31.96
C MET A 385 8.68 0.93 -32.64
N SER A 386 9.15 1.98 -33.32
CA SER A 386 8.28 2.93 -34.04
C SER A 386 7.62 2.30 -35.28
N ILE A 387 6.31 2.58 -35.46
CA ILE A 387 5.55 2.24 -36.67
C ILE A 387 5.48 3.47 -37.56
N ARG A 388 5.99 3.36 -38.79
CA ARG A 388 5.99 4.47 -39.75
C ARG A 388 4.61 4.65 -40.39
N SER A 389 4.46 5.75 -41.13
CA SER A 389 3.22 6.09 -41.83
C SER A 389 2.78 5.07 -42.88
N ASN A 390 3.60 4.07 -43.24
CA ASN A 390 3.23 2.94 -44.10
C ASN A 390 2.71 1.71 -43.32
N GLY A 391 2.71 1.75 -41.99
CA GLY A 391 2.32 0.63 -41.13
C GLY A 391 3.43 -0.40 -40.90
N GLU A 392 4.66 -0.13 -41.32
CA GLU A 392 5.80 -1.01 -41.08
C GLU A 392 6.69 -0.48 -39.94
N ARG A 393 7.39 -1.41 -39.28
CA ARG A 393 8.41 -1.07 -38.29
C ARG A 393 9.64 -0.52 -38.98
N SER A 394 10.37 0.36 -38.30
CA SER A 394 11.72 0.73 -38.74
C SER A 394 12.58 -0.54 -38.91
N ASN A 395 13.42 -0.58 -39.95
CA ASN A 395 14.31 -1.71 -40.28
C ASN A 395 13.64 -3.04 -40.64
N ASN A 396 12.32 -3.09 -40.91
CA ASN A 396 11.60 -4.34 -41.20
C ASN A 396 11.77 -5.42 -40.13
N LEU A 397 11.79 -5.00 -38.86
CA LEU A 397 11.92 -5.91 -37.73
C LEU A 397 10.75 -6.90 -37.72
N VAL A 398 11.05 -8.20 -37.83
CA VAL A 398 10.04 -9.27 -37.83
C VAL A 398 9.90 -9.95 -36.48
N ASP A 399 10.97 -10.00 -35.68
CA ASP A 399 11.02 -10.63 -34.36
C ASP A 399 11.65 -9.69 -33.33
N VAL A 400 11.24 -9.83 -32.07
CA VAL A 400 11.81 -9.13 -30.91
C VAL A 400 12.26 -10.12 -29.85
N LEU A 401 13.18 -9.67 -29.00
CA LEU A 401 13.60 -10.40 -27.81
C LEU A 401 12.87 -9.85 -26.58
N LEU A 402 12.22 -10.73 -25.82
CA LEU A 402 11.60 -10.39 -24.54
C LEU A 402 12.42 -11.00 -23.40
N GLN A 403 12.78 -10.17 -22.42
CA GLN A 403 13.58 -10.55 -21.26
C GLN A 403 12.68 -11.05 -20.13
N ARG A 404 13.05 -12.13 -19.44
CA ARG A 404 12.19 -12.74 -18.40
C ARG A 404 12.12 -11.87 -17.15
N LEU A 405 10.91 -11.76 -16.59
CA LEU A 405 10.66 -11.27 -15.24
C LEU A 405 10.52 -12.46 -14.28
N GLU A 406 11.16 -12.35 -13.12
CA GLU A 406 11.10 -13.35 -12.06
C GLU A 406 10.86 -12.68 -10.70
N THR A 407 10.23 -13.43 -9.79
CA THR A 407 10.08 -13.04 -8.40
C THR A 407 11.42 -13.07 -7.67
N ILE A 408 11.58 -12.14 -6.74
CA ILE A 408 12.74 -12.03 -5.86
C ILE A 408 12.33 -12.49 -4.46
N ASP A 409 12.80 -13.65 -4.06
CA ASP A 409 12.54 -14.21 -2.74
C ASP A 409 13.47 -13.57 -1.69
N GLU A 410 13.20 -12.30 -1.35
CA GLU A 410 13.95 -11.59 -0.30
C GLU A 410 13.84 -12.31 1.05
N GLU A 411 12.67 -12.89 1.34
CA GLU A 411 12.46 -13.71 2.54
C GLU A 411 13.35 -14.94 2.56
N GLU A 412 13.49 -15.66 1.43
CA GLU A 412 14.37 -16.83 1.36
C GLU A 412 15.82 -16.42 1.65
N LEU A 413 16.27 -15.28 1.11
CA LEU A 413 17.59 -14.75 1.39
C LEU A 413 17.77 -14.43 2.87
N GLN A 414 16.80 -13.77 3.50
CA GLN A 414 16.82 -13.46 4.92
C GLN A 414 16.78 -14.70 5.80
N GLN A 415 15.95 -15.70 5.44
CA GLN A 415 15.87 -16.98 6.14
C GLN A 415 17.22 -17.70 6.13
N VAL A 416 17.88 -17.78 4.97
CA VAL A 416 19.21 -18.40 4.84
C VAL A 416 20.26 -17.68 5.69
N LEU A 417 20.20 -16.34 5.75
CA LEU A 417 21.12 -15.54 6.57
C LEU A 417 20.86 -15.68 8.08
N ARG A 418 19.61 -15.91 8.49
CA ARG A 418 19.22 -16.13 9.91
C ARG A 418 19.52 -17.53 10.40
N GLN A 419 19.63 -18.52 9.51
CA GLN A 419 19.96 -19.90 9.88
C GLN A 419 21.39 -20.00 10.42
N GLN A 420 21.56 -20.76 11.52
CA GLN A 420 22.87 -21.09 12.06
C GLN A 420 23.04 -22.61 12.19
N PRO A 421 24.04 -23.23 11.51
CA PRO A 421 24.98 -22.60 10.58
C PRO A 421 24.31 -22.16 9.27
N VAL A 422 24.85 -21.13 8.62
CA VAL A 422 24.35 -20.61 7.33
C VAL A 422 24.58 -21.65 6.23
N ASP A 423 23.56 -21.94 5.43
CA ASP A 423 23.70 -22.78 4.22
C ASP A 423 24.41 -21.98 3.11
N THR A 424 25.74 -22.12 3.05
CA THR A 424 26.60 -21.40 2.10
C THR A 424 26.31 -21.72 0.64
N ARG A 425 25.90 -22.96 0.32
CA ARG A 425 25.57 -23.35 -1.06
C ARG A 425 24.29 -22.67 -1.52
N ARG A 426 23.26 -22.67 -0.67
CA ARG A 426 21.99 -22.00 -0.96
C ARG A 426 22.18 -20.49 -1.06
N LEU A 427 22.96 -19.89 -0.17
CA LEU A 427 23.31 -18.47 -0.22
C LEU A 427 24.02 -18.10 -1.53
N GLN A 428 25.05 -18.86 -1.92
CA GLN A 428 25.80 -18.60 -3.16
C GLN A 428 24.92 -18.70 -4.41
N ARG A 429 23.98 -19.65 -4.45
CA ARG A 429 22.99 -19.78 -5.52
C ARG A 429 22.08 -18.56 -5.61
N LEU A 430 21.55 -18.09 -4.47
CA LEU A 430 20.68 -16.92 -4.41
C LEU A 430 21.42 -15.63 -4.81
N MET A 431 22.65 -15.45 -4.34
CA MET A 431 23.48 -14.30 -4.72
C MET A 431 23.78 -14.29 -6.22
N LYS A 432 24.18 -15.44 -6.79
CA LYS A 432 24.41 -15.56 -8.24
C LYS A 432 23.16 -15.31 -9.08
N LYS A 433 21.98 -15.71 -8.59
CA LYS A 433 20.69 -15.35 -9.22
C LYS A 433 20.49 -13.84 -9.17
N ARG A 434 20.69 -13.22 -8.00
CA ARG A 434 20.52 -11.77 -7.78
C ARG A 434 21.47 -10.91 -8.61
N GLU A 435 22.72 -11.33 -8.81
CA GLU A 435 23.70 -10.62 -9.65
C GLU A 435 23.29 -10.47 -11.13
N ARG A 436 22.36 -11.30 -11.60
CA ARG A 436 21.84 -11.29 -12.97
C ARG A 436 20.48 -10.60 -13.07
N MET A 437 19.99 -10.05 -11.97
CA MET A 437 18.67 -9.43 -11.87
C MET A 437 18.77 -7.93 -11.60
N HIS A 438 17.87 -7.17 -12.22
CA HIS A 438 17.58 -5.80 -11.82
C HIS A 438 16.22 -5.74 -11.13
N VAL A 439 16.18 -5.24 -9.90
CA VAL A 439 14.96 -5.18 -9.08
C VAL A 439 14.06 -4.05 -9.56
N LEU A 440 12.77 -4.33 -9.74
CA LEU A 440 11.77 -3.35 -10.15
C LEU A 440 10.88 -2.92 -8.98
N GLY A 441 10.43 -3.87 -8.15
CA GLY A 441 9.41 -3.64 -7.12
C GLY A 441 8.21 -4.56 -7.30
N GLU A 442 7.06 -4.18 -6.74
CA GLU A 442 5.82 -4.96 -6.78
C GLU A 442 5.08 -4.76 -8.12
N LEU A 443 5.02 -5.81 -8.94
CA LEU A 443 4.30 -5.77 -10.23
C LEU A 443 2.78 -5.91 -10.04
N GLU A 444 2.37 -6.78 -9.13
CA GLU A 444 0.97 -7.12 -8.83
C GLU A 444 0.42 -6.23 -7.70
N GLU A 445 -0.83 -5.79 -7.82
CA GLU A 445 -1.45 -4.84 -6.88
C GLU A 445 -1.64 -5.42 -5.49
N THR A 446 -2.05 -6.68 -5.43
CA THR A 446 -2.44 -7.37 -4.20
C THR A 446 -1.30 -8.17 -3.57
N SER A 447 -0.08 -8.08 -4.11
CA SER A 447 1.04 -8.92 -3.72
C SER A 447 2.24 -8.06 -3.30
N ASN A 448 2.83 -8.37 -2.15
CA ASN A 448 4.07 -7.76 -1.70
C ASN A 448 5.30 -8.40 -2.37
N GLN A 449 5.09 -9.32 -3.32
CA GLN A 449 6.16 -10.01 -4.02
C GLN A 449 6.87 -9.05 -4.97
N LYS A 450 8.16 -8.83 -4.71
CA LYS A 450 9.02 -8.06 -5.62
C LYS A 450 9.39 -8.87 -6.86
N TRP A 451 9.50 -8.17 -7.98
CA TRP A 451 9.89 -8.68 -9.28
C TRP A 451 11.19 -8.04 -9.76
N GLY A 452 11.92 -8.77 -10.59
CA GLY A 452 13.12 -8.27 -11.25
C GLY A 452 13.29 -8.82 -12.66
N VAL A 453 14.04 -8.09 -13.48
CA VAL A 453 14.41 -8.48 -14.84
C VAL A 453 15.61 -9.41 -14.79
N ASN A 454 15.46 -10.64 -15.28
CA ASN A 454 16.54 -11.61 -15.39
C ASN A 454 17.25 -11.48 -16.74
N PHE A 455 18.44 -10.89 -16.76
CA PHE A 455 19.21 -10.66 -17.99
C PHE A 455 19.73 -11.94 -18.66
N ALA A 456 19.70 -13.09 -17.98
CA ALA A 456 20.18 -14.36 -18.51
C ALA A 456 19.11 -15.17 -19.27
N GLN A 457 17.84 -14.79 -19.19
CA GLN A 457 16.74 -15.54 -19.78
C GLN A 457 15.87 -14.66 -20.67
N SER A 458 15.69 -15.07 -21.91
CA SER A 458 14.86 -14.37 -22.89
C SER A 458 14.19 -15.34 -23.86
N ILE A 459 13.17 -14.84 -24.57
CA ILE A 459 12.47 -15.55 -25.63
C ILE A 459 12.41 -14.68 -26.88
N VAL A 460 12.31 -15.31 -28.05
CA VAL A 460 12.08 -14.64 -29.33
C VAL A 460 10.60 -14.68 -29.65
N VAL A 461 10.03 -13.53 -30.03
CA VAL A 461 8.59 -13.36 -30.27
C VAL A 461 8.38 -12.61 -31.57
N PRO A 462 7.48 -13.06 -32.46
CA PRO A 462 7.20 -12.35 -33.70
C PRO A 462 6.48 -11.03 -33.42
N THR A 463 6.84 -9.99 -34.14
CA THR A 463 6.28 -8.63 -33.99
C THR A 463 4.78 -8.59 -34.22
N ILE A 464 4.23 -9.46 -35.07
CA ILE A 464 2.78 -9.55 -35.26
C ILE A 464 2.05 -9.94 -33.96
N ALA A 465 2.67 -10.75 -33.10
CA ALA A 465 2.06 -11.17 -31.84
C ALA A 465 2.03 -10.04 -30.81
N ILE A 466 3.15 -9.30 -30.65
CA ILE A 466 3.17 -8.14 -29.74
C ILE A 466 2.26 -7.03 -30.28
N ASP A 467 2.21 -6.80 -31.59
CA ASP A 467 1.40 -5.74 -32.19
C ASP A 467 -0.10 -6.02 -32.10
N ALA A 468 -0.49 -7.30 -32.17
CA ALA A 468 -1.88 -7.71 -31.97
C ALA A 468 -2.42 -7.27 -30.59
N THR A 469 -1.58 -7.18 -29.56
CA THR A 469 -1.99 -6.74 -28.21
C THR A 469 -2.50 -5.30 -28.16
N VAL A 470 -2.13 -4.46 -29.14
CA VAL A 470 -2.57 -3.06 -29.19
C VAL A 470 -4.06 -2.96 -29.52
N PHE A 471 -4.57 -3.89 -30.32
CA PHE A 471 -5.93 -3.83 -30.88
C PHE A 471 -6.99 -4.43 -29.95
N GLN A 472 -6.60 -5.00 -28.81
CA GLN A 472 -7.51 -5.59 -27.83
C GLN A 472 -7.50 -4.79 -26.53
N ALA A 473 -8.70 -4.48 -25.99
CA ALA A 473 -8.83 -3.69 -24.78
C ALA A 473 -8.28 -4.39 -23.52
N ASP A 474 -8.25 -5.73 -23.52
CA ASP A 474 -7.65 -6.55 -22.46
C ASP A 474 -6.15 -6.82 -22.68
N GLY A 475 -5.57 -6.31 -23.77
CA GLY A 475 -4.18 -6.52 -24.16
C GLY A 475 -3.87 -7.91 -24.70
N SER A 476 -4.87 -8.76 -24.94
CA SER A 476 -4.64 -10.10 -25.51
C SER A 476 -4.17 -10.02 -26.97
N ALA A 477 -3.30 -10.94 -27.37
CA ALA A 477 -2.85 -11.03 -28.76
C ALA A 477 -3.83 -11.85 -29.61
N LEU A 478 -5.01 -11.29 -29.86
CA LEU A 478 -6.06 -11.86 -30.72
C LEU A 478 -6.21 -11.04 -32.00
N ILE A 479 -6.09 -11.70 -33.15
CA ILE A 479 -6.31 -11.10 -34.46
C ILE A 479 -7.61 -11.63 -35.05
N GLU A 480 -8.56 -10.71 -35.21
CA GLU A 480 -9.84 -10.92 -35.89
C GLU A 480 -9.78 -10.20 -37.24
N PRO A 481 -9.66 -10.93 -38.36
CA PRO A 481 -9.43 -10.29 -39.66
C PRO A 481 -10.49 -9.31 -40.12
N ASP A 482 -11.71 -9.43 -39.59
CA ASP A 482 -12.86 -8.62 -39.96
C ASP A 482 -13.26 -7.62 -38.87
N SER A 483 -12.40 -7.42 -37.86
CA SER A 483 -12.62 -6.38 -36.85
C SER A 483 -12.24 -4.99 -37.36
N ASP A 484 -12.99 -4.00 -36.88
CA ASP A 484 -12.70 -2.59 -37.04
C ASP A 484 -12.07 -2.05 -35.75
N GLU A 485 -11.24 -1.01 -35.88
CA GLU A 485 -10.62 -0.33 -34.76
C GLU A 485 -11.33 1.02 -34.53
N PRO A 486 -12.18 1.13 -33.50
CA PRO A 486 -12.95 2.36 -33.26
C PRO A 486 -12.16 3.46 -32.55
N ARG A 487 -11.00 3.14 -31.95
CA ARG A 487 -10.23 4.10 -31.16
C ARG A 487 -9.45 5.07 -32.06
N PRO A 488 -9.25 6.32 -31.63
CA PRO A 488 -8.38 7.24 -32.34
C PRO A 488 -6.91 6.82 -32.14
N MET A 489 -6.28 6.38 -33.23
CA MET A 489 -4.88 5.93 -33.23
C MET A 489 -4.06 6.71 -34.24
N ALA A 490 -2.74 6.68 -34.09
CA ALA A 490 -1.82 7.19 -35.10
C ALA A 490 -2.07 6.51 -36.45
N SER A 491 -2.00 7.28 -37.54
CA SER A 491 -2.25 6.77 -38.90
C SER A 491 -1.39 5.56 -39.30
N GLY A 492 -0.16 5.47 -38.79
CA GLY A 492 0.71 4.30 -38.96
C GLY A 492 0.15 3.03 -38.32
N TRP A 493 -0.45 3.12 -37.12
CA TRP A 493 -1.04 1.98 -36.42
C TRP A 493 -2.32 1.47 -37.07
N LEU A 494 -3.15 2.36 -37.63
CA LEU A 494 -4.31 1.96 -38.42
C LEU A 494 -3.89 1.14 -39.66
N LYS A 495 -2.84 1.57 -40.36
CA LYS A 495 -2.26 0.80 -41.48
C LYS A 495 -1.64 -0.51 -41.01
N ARG A 496 -0.98 -0.51 -39.84
CA ARG A 496 -0.44 -1.75 -39.24
C ARG A 496 -1.56 -2.74 -38.97
N HIS A 497 -2.71 -2.28 -38.47
CA HIS A 497 -3.89 -3.13 -38.25
C HIS A 497 -4.31 -3.84 -39.55
N ASP A 498 -4.42 -3.11 -40.65
CA ASP A 498 -4.78 -3.68 -41.95
C ASP A 498 -3.77 -4.70 -42.47
N LEU A 499 -2.47 -4.45 -42.26
CA LEU A 499 -1.40 -5.41 -42.61
C LEU A 499 -1.49 -6.69 -41.76
N ILE A 500 -1.76 -6.56 -40.46
CA ILE A 500 -1.93 -7.69 -39.54
C ILE A 500 -3.17 -8.51 -39.92
N LYS A 501 -4.32 -7.85 -40.18
CA LYS A 501 -5.54 -8.51 -40.66
C LYS A 501 -5.28 -9.28 -41.96
N LYS A 502 -4.58 -8.65 -42.92
CA LYS A 502 -4.21 -9.31 -44.19
C LYS A 502 -3.31 -10.54 -43.97
N ALA A 503 -2.34 -10.45 -43.06
CA ALA A 503 -1.49 -11.58 -42.70
C ALA A 503 -2.30 -12.72 -42.06
N ALA A 504 -3.21 -12.41 -41.14
CA ALA A 504 -4.08 -13.40 -40.51
C ALA A 504 -5.03 -14.09 -41.51
N ARG A 505 -5.65 -13.36 -42.45
CA ARG A 505 -6.45 -13.98 -43.54
C ARG A 505 -5.64 -15.00 -44.33
N ARG A 506 -4.38 -14.70 -44.61
CA ARG A 506 -3.47 -15.62 -45.31
C ARG A 506 -3.14 -16.84 -44.45
N MET A 507 -2.83 -16.64 -43.17
CA MET A 507 -2.56 -17.73 -42.22
C MET A 507 -3.75 -18.69 -42.11
N VAL A 508 -4.96 -18.15 -41.97
CA VAL A 508 -6.21 -18.93 -41.91
C VAL A 508 -6.43 -19.72 -43.20
N ALA A 509 -6.34 -19.07 -44.37
CA ALA A 509 -6.53 -19.73 -45.65
C ALA A 509 -5.49 -20.83 -45.93
N ASP A 510 -4.23 -20.63 -45.52
CA ASP A 510 -3.19 -21.65 -45.68
C ASP A 510 -3.35 -22.79 -44.67
N TYR A 511 -3.84 -22.50 -43.46
CA TYR A 511 -4.20 -23.51 -42.46
C TYR A 511 -5.38 -24.38 -42.91
N GLU A 512 -6.45 -23.80 -43.46
CA GLU A 512 -7.60 -24.53 -44.02
C GLU A 512 -7.20 -25.50 -45.13
N LYS A 513 -6.32 -25.07 -46.05
CA LYS A 513 -5.80 -25.96 -47.11
C LYS A 513 -5.07 -27.15 -46.53
N ALA A 514 -4.28 -26.93 -45.47
CA ALA A 514 -3.55 -28.00 -44.83
C ALA A 514 -4.46 -28.94 -44.02
N GLU A 515 -5.49 -28.41 -43.35
CA GLU A 515 -6.52 -29.19 -42.69
C GLU A 515 -7.21 -30.16 -43.67
N GLN A 516 -7.54 -29.67 -44.87
CA GLN A 516 -8.09 -30.50 -45.95
C GLN A 516 -7.08 -31.56 -46.45
N ALA A 517 -5.80 -31.20 -46.61
CA ALA A 517 -4.76 -32.11 -47.10
C ALA A 517 -4.45 -33.26 -46.11
N VAL A 518 -4.53 -33.00 -44.81
CA VAL A 518 -4.15 -33.96 -43.75
C VAL A 518 -5.37 -34.74 -43.23
N LYS A 519 -6.57 -34.53 -43.79
CA LYS A 519 -7.86 -35.11 -43.34
C LYS A 519 -7.85 -36.62 -43.11
N LYS A 520 -7.06 -37.38 -43.87
CA LYS A 520 -6.95 -38.86 -43.81
C LYS A 520 -5.64 -39.38 -43.20
N VAL A 521 -4.79 -38.51 -42.66
CA VAL A 521 -3.47 -38.89 -42.12
C VAL A 521 -3.60 -39.24 -40.63
N SER A 522 -2.94 -40.33 -40.19
CA SER A 522 -2.84 -40.67 -38.76
C SER A 522 -1.97 -39.65 -38.03
N GLY A 523 -2.40 -39.19 -36.85
CA GLY A 523 -1.69 -38.14 -36.11
C GLY A 523 -1.90 -36.72 -36.66
N LYS A 524 -2.97 -36.49 -37.44
CA LYS A 524 -3.31 -35.18 -38.03
C LYS A 524 -3.31 -34.02 -37.03
N GLU A 525 -3.73 -34.27 -35.79
CA GLU A 525 -3.84 -33.23 -34.75
C GLU A 525 -2.46 -32.64 -34.41
N GLU A 526 -1.46 -33.49 -34.18
CA GLU A 526 -0.10 -33.04 -33.88
C GLU A 526 0.55 -32.32 -35.08
N LEU A 527 0.29 -32.82 -36.30
CA LEU A 527 0.75 -32.18 -37.53
C LEU A 527 0.14 -30.78 -37.70
N LEU A 528 -1.16 -30.64 -37.49
CA LEU A 528 -1.87 -29.37 -37.58
C LEU A 528 -1.44 -28.39 -36.49
N LEU A 529 -1.16 -28.86 -35.27
CA LEU A 529 -0.59 -28.02 -34.21
C LEU A 529 0.77 -27.44 -34.61
N ARG A 530 1.70 -28.28 -35.07
CA ARG A 530 3.04 -27.85 -35.53
C ARG A 530 2.95 -26.90 -36.72
N LEU A 531 2.06 -27.18 -37.66
CA LEU A 531 1.85 -26.34 -38.84
C LEU A 531 1.25 -24.99 -38.45
N GLY A 532 0.23 -24.98 -37.58
CA GLY A 532 -0.39 -23.74 -37.09
C GLY A 532 0.62 -22.84 -36.39
N ALA A 533 1.44 -23.40 -35.51
CA ALA A 533 2.53 -22.68 -34.88
C ALA A 533 3.52 -22.11 -35.92
N SER A 534 3.94 -22.93 -36.91
CA SER A 534 4.84 -22.50 -37.98
C SER A 534 4.26 -21.35 -38.83
N LEU A 535 3.01 -21.46 -39.28
CA LEU A 535 2.32 -20.42 -40.07
C LEU A 535 2.20 -19.10 -39.30
N ALA A 536 1.99 -19.17 -37.99
CA ALA A 536 1.92 -18.01 -37.11
C ALA A 536 3.29 -17.47 -36.67
N THR A 537 4.41 -18.07 -37.13
CA THR A 537 5.79 -17.77 -36.66
C THR A 537 5.93 -17.93 -35.13
N ALA A 538 5.24 -18.92 -34.58
CA ALA A 538 5.16 -19.24 -33.17
C ALA A 538 5.85 -20.59 -32.87
N THR A 539 5.87 -20.99 -31.60
CA THR A 539 6.42 -22.26 -31.12
C THR A 539 5.35 -23.08 -30.40
N LEU A 540 5.62 -24.37 -30.17
CA LEU A 540 4.82 -25.21 -29.27
C LEU A 540 5.32 -25.14 -27.82
N ASP A 541 6.52 -24.61 -27.60
CA ASP A 541 7.17 -24.54 -26.30
C ASP A 541 7.23 -23.10 -25.78
N GLN A 542 6.39 -22.80 -24.78
CA GLN A 542 6.34 -21.48 -24.12
C GLN A 542 7.66 -21.06 -23.46
N ASN A 543 8.63 -21.96 -23.28
CA ASN A 543 9.97 -21.61 -22.79
C ASN A 543 10.84 -20.95 -23.86
N ARG A 544 10.52 -21.10 -25.14
CA ARG A 544 11.36 -20.66 -26.27
C ARG A 544 10.78 -19.47 -27.04
N GLY A 545 9.49 -19.20 -26.88
CA GLY A 545 8.75 -18.18 -27.61
C GLY A 545 7.26 -18.23 -27.26
N VAL A 546 6.44 -17.51 -28.03
CA VAL A 546 4.99 -17.55 -27.87
C VAL A 546 4.36 -18.73 -28.59
N THR A 547 3.27 -19.26 -28.03
CA THR A 547 2.44 -20.27 -28.68
C THR A 547 1.30 -19.61 -29.45
N ALA A 548 0.73 -20.28 -30.46
CA ALA A 548 -0.36 -19.70 -31.26
C ALA A 548 -1.36 -20.74 -31.77
N VAL A 549 -2.64 -20.39 -31.83
CA VAL A 549 -3.71 -21.22 -32.42
C VAL A 549 -4.35 -20.45 -33.55
N ILE A 550 -4.53 -21.13 -34.69
CA ILE A 550 -5.33 -20.65 -35.81
C ILE A 550 -6.66 -21.40 -35.75
N ASP A 551 -7.76 -20.65 -35.64
CA ASP A 551 -9.11 -21.19 -35.68
C ASP A 551 -9.70 -20.91 -37.07
N SER A 552 -9.74 -21.93 -37.94
CA SER A 552 -10.32 -21.83 -39.27
C SER A 552 -11.84 -21.65 -39.25
N SER A 553 -12.53 -22.10 -38.20
CA SER A 553 -14.00 -22.02 -38.12
C SER A 553 -14.49 -20.61 -37.82
N VAL A 554 -13.76 -19.89 -36.96
CA VAL A 554 -14.03 -18.49 -36.61
C VAL A 554 -13.21 -17.54 -37.50
N GLY A 555 -12.12 -18.03 -38.11
CA GLY A 555 -11.22 -17.25 -38.94
C GLY A 555 -10.24 -16.39 -38.14
N THR A 556 -9.83 -16.82 -36.94
CA THR A 556 -9.00 -16.01 -36.03
C THR A 556 -7.61 -16.60 -35.81
N VAL A 557 -6.67 -15.75 -35.39
CA VAL A 557 -5.33 -16.15 -34.94
C VAL A 557 -5.11 -15.62 -33.54
N ARG A 558 -4.84 -16.52 -32.58
CA ARG A 558 -4.64 -16.18 -31.17
C ARG A 558 -3.25 -16.61 -30.71
N TYR A 559 -2.48 -15.67 -30.19
CA TYR A 559 -1.20 -15.95 -29.53
C TYR A 559 -1.39 -16.08 -28.02
N GLY A 560 -0.54 -16.90 -27.40
CA GLY A 560 -0.44 -17.08 -25.96
C GLY A 560 0.28 -15.93 -25.27
N LEU A 561 -0.14 -14.70 -25.55
CA LEU A 561 0.53 -13.47 -25.16
C LEU A 561 -0.55 -12.44 -24.77
N GLN A 562 -0.33 -11.76 -23.64
CA GLN A 562 -1.16 -10.66 -23.18
C GLN A 562 -0.28 -9.54 -22.64
N ARG A 563 -0.54 -8.30 -23.05
CA ARG A 563 0.11 -7.11 -22.51
C ARG A 563 -0.59 -6.66 -21.23
N VAL A 564 0.13 -6.67 -20.12
CA VAL A 564 -0.46 -6.52 -18.77
C VAL A 564 -0.02 -5.28 -18.01
N SER A 565 1.12 -4.69 -18.38
CA SER A 565 1.71 -3.52 -17.73
C SER A 565 2.80 -2.93 -18.62
N ARG A 566 3.40 -1.83 -18.21
CA ARG A 566 4.62 -1.27 -18.81
C ARG A 566 5.49 -0.68 -17.73
N ILE A 567 6.78 -0.98 -17.75
CA ILE A 567 7.78 -0.25 -16.99
C ILE A 567 7.93 1.14 -17.64
N ARG A 568 7.88 2.21 -16.84
CA ARG A 568 8.05 3.57 -17.36
C ARG A 568 9.32 3.70 -18.20
N SER A 569 9.24 4.45 -19.29
CA SER A 569 10.25 4.45 -20.35
C SER A 569 11.63 4.92 -19.89
N ASP A 570 11.70 5.87 -18.96
CA ASP A 570 12.94 6.34 -18.32
C ASP A 570 13.67 5.22 -17.57
N ILE A 571 12.92 4.39 -16.82
CA ILE A 571 13.46 3.22 -16.13
C ILE A 571 13.79 2.11 -17.13
N ALA A 572 12.90 1.82 -18.08
CA ALA A 572 13.07 0.76 -19.06
C ALA A 572 14.30 0.97 -19.96
N VAL A 573 14.61 2.21 -20.36
CA VAL A 573 15.82 2.55 -21.13
C VAL A 573 17.08 2.27 -20.33
N ASN A 574 17.11 2.61 -19.04
CA ASN A 574 18.23 2.29 -18.16
C ASN A 574 18.42 0.77 -18.03
N ILE A 575 17.34 0.03 -17.81
CA ILE A 575 17.37 -1.44 -17.75
C ILE A 575 17.86 -2.04 -19.08
N ALA A 576 17.43 -1.53 -20.22
CA ALA A 576 17.91 -2.00 -21.52
C ALA A 576 19.41 -1.76 -21.71
N SER A 577 19.94 -0.62 -21.23
CA SER A 577 21.38 -0.37 -21.17
C SER A 577 22.13 -1.37 -20.28
N LEU A 578 21.58 -1.69 -19.11
CA LEU A 578 22.12 -2.71 -18.20
C LEU A 578 22.08 -4.11 -18.83
N ALA A 579 20.99 -4.48 -19.49
CA ALA A 579 20.84 -5.74 -20.20
C ALA A 579 21.85 -5.85 -21.37
N SER A 580 22.03 -4.78 -22.13
CA SER A 580 23.05 -4.72 -23.19
C SER A 580 24.46 -4.88 -22.62
N SER A 581 24.76 -4.21 -21.50
CA SER A 581 26.05 -4.33 -20.82
C SER A 581 26.28 -5.76 -20.30
N TYR A 582 25.25 -6.41 -19.76
CA TYR A 582 25.30 -7.80 -19.34
C TYR A 582 25.58 -8.75 -20.53
N ASN A 583 24.88 -8.55 -21.65
CA ASN A 583 25.04 -9.37 -22.87
C ASN A 583 26.39 -9.15 -23.57
N SER A 584 27.03 -7.99 -23.36
CA SER A 584 28.38 -7.71 -23.87
C SER A 584 29.52 -8.31 -23.06
N ARG A 585 29.23 -8.92 -21.89
CA ARG A 585 30.27 -9.54 -21.06
C ARG A 585 30.96 -10.65 -21.86
N PRO A 586 32.31 -10.68 -21.92
CA PRO A 586 33.02 -11.75 -22.61
C PRO A 586 32.61 -13.11 -22.04
N ALA A 587 32.40 -14.11 -22.90
CA ALA A 587 32.02 -15.47 -22.52
C ALA A 587 33.11 -16.25 -21.72
N PHE A 588 34.04 -15.56 -21.08
CA PHE A 588 35.18 -16.14 -20.33
C PHE A 588 34.82 -16.61 -18.91
N ASP A 589 33.59 -16.39 -18.44
CA ASP A 589 33.09 -16.99 -17.19
C ASP A 589 32.47 -18.40 -17.39
N ALA A 590 32.63 -18.99 -18.58
CA ALA A 590 32.40 -20.41 -18.78
C ALA A 590 33.46 -21.19 -17.98
N ALA A 591 33.02 -22.12 -17.13
CA ALA A 591 33.92 -22.90 -16.27
C ALA A 591 35.09 -23.46 -17.09
N PRO A 592 36.34 -23.42 -16.55
CA PRO A 592 37.47 -24.02 -17.26
C PRO A 592 37.11 -25.46 -17.60
N VAL A 593 37.20 -25.78 -18.88
CA VAL A 593 37.17 -27.16 -19.35
C VAL A 593 38.32 -27.85 -18.63
N THR A 594 37.99 -28.64 -17.61
CA THR A 594 38.94 -29.60 -17.05
C THR A 594 39.14 -30.64 -18.14
N ASP A 595 40.16 -30.46 -18.96
CA ASP A 595 40.69 -31.54 -19.77
C ASP A 595 41.10 -32.66 -18.81
N SER A 596 40.27 -33.70 -18.77
CA SER A 596 40.63 -34.98 -18.19
C SER A 596 41.68 -35.62 -19.10
N ILE A 597 42.95 -35.29 -18.85
CA ILE A 597 44.06 -36.18 -19.18
C ILE A 597 44.50 -36.79 -17.85
N GLY A 598 44.14 -38.06 -17.67
CA GLY A 598 44.40 -38.90 -16.51
C GLY A 598 43.55 -40.15 -16.56
#